data_AF-A0A0N5BQ05-F1
#
_entry.id   AF-A0A0N5BQ05-F1
#
_cell.length_a   1.000
_cell.length_b   1.000
_cell.length_c   1.000
_cell.angle_alpha   90.00
_cell.angle_beta   90.00
_cell.angle_gamma   90.00
#
_symmetry.space_group_name_H-M   'P 1'
#
loop_
_entity.id
_entity.type
_entity.pdbx_description
1 polymer ?
#
loop_
_entity_poly.entity_id
_entity_poly.type
_entity_poly.pdbx_seq_one_letter_code
_entity_poly.pdbx_strand_id
1 'polypeptide(L)'
;MYIILFSKKHSDLKSAYYQLQFYILVVDFISYLNSNASNRLPNYGVFNTFFEKLRIDQVDIRIVNFICYTTLFSQYIGVVFLALNRFTAIYLHFYYDRFWKYLLPIAVIIIYLFPLIFSWPYLCNLTVYRLLWDDNGEGGYNITTKENNCVFYNKSVVITVFSFGSSSISFLLNFASLAYLVKEKGFLALFRNPKKDSKNTPSTYEINKTKSERNMLLCSIFSFFFGLLFGICSQLSTHFAQTKNWQSFRINCMVISVFYDLTSLSKCWMLFVTSETIRREVKRIIFGISPKTQIKLINVKAKASNTMNFRRRSVVVENCKSSL
;
A
#
# COMPACT_ATOMS: atom_id res chain seq x y z
N MET A 1 8.10 -10.01 3.27
CA MET A 1 8.07 -8.57 3.62
C MET A 1 7.86 -8.33 5.13
N TYR A 2 6.90 -9.04 5.76
CA TYR A 2 6.70 -9.04 7.22
C TYR A 2 7.99 -9.25 8.04
N ILE A 3 8.79 -10.26 7.67
CA ILE A 3 10.10 -10.57 8.29
C ILE A 3 11.08 -9.39 8.22
N ILE A 4 11.02 -8.58 7.16
CA ILE A 4 11.93 -7.45 6.94
C ILE A 4 11.47 -6.24 7.78
N LEU A 5 10.16 -6.02 7.89
CA LEU A 5 9.58 -4.88 8.62
C LEU A 5 9.73 -5.01 10.15
N PHE A 6 9.65 -6.22 10.68
CA PHE A 6 9.80 -6.51 12.11
C PHE A 6 11.23 -6.94 12.51
N SER A 7 12.18 -6.94 11.57
CA SER A 7 13.58 -7.20 11.90
C SER A 7 14.14 -6.05 12.75
N LYS A 8 14.70 -6.37 13.93
CA LYS A 8 15.37 -5.41 14.82
C LYS A 8 16.51 -4.62 14.15
N LYS A 9 17.02 -5.11 13.02
CA LYS A 9 18.21 -4.59 12.33
C LYS A 9 17.96 -3.30 11.53
N HIS A 10 16.71 -2.96 11.23
CA HIS A 10 16.35 -1.84 10.35
C HIS A 10 15.38 -0.87 11.02
N SER A 11 15.91 0.14 11.73
CA SER A 11 15.11 1.19 12.41
C SER A 11 14.19 1.96 11.47
N ASP A 12 14.61 2.15 10.22
CA ASP A 12 13.95 3.03 9.26
C ASP A 12 12.60 2.49 8.78
N LEU A 13 12.38 1.18 8.92
CA LEU A 13 11.11 0.51 8.57
C LEU A 13 10.06 0.61 9.69
N LYS A 14 10.41 1.17 10.85
CA LYS A 14 9.49 1.40 11.96
C LYS A 14 8.69 2.69 11.81
N SER A 15 8.91 3.50 10.77
CA SER A 15 8.13 4.73 10.58
C SER A 15 6.65 4.41 10.39
N ALA A 16 5.78 5.32 10.81
CA ALA A 16 4.34 5.16 10.69
C ALA A 16 3.90 4.94 9.23
N TYR A 17 4.58 5.57 8.28
CA TYR A 17 4.37 5.37 6.84
C TYR A 17 4.54 3.89 6.43
N TYR A 18 5.65 3.25 6.79
CA TYR A 18 5.93 1.87 6.41
C TYR A 18 5.00 0.89 7.11
N GLN A 19 4.69 1.14 8.39
CA GLN A 19 3.75 0.32 9.14
C GLN A 19 2.34 0.40 8.53
N LEU A 20 1.86 1.60 8.21
CA LEU A 20 0.54 1.78 7.60
C LEU A 20 0.46 1.10 6.22
N GLN A 21 1.50 1.24 5.38
CA GLN A 21 1.56 0.51 4.11
C GLN A 21 1.56 -0.99 4.29
N PHE A 22 2.20 -1.50 5.33
CA PHE A 22 2.18 -2.92 5.64
C PHE A 22 0.77 -3.41 6.01
N TYR A 23 0.04 -2.72 6.88
CA TYR A 23 -1.32 -3.11 7.24
C TYR A 23 -2.27 -3.08 6.03
N ILE A 24 -2.17 -2.04 5.20
CA ILE A 24 -2.94 -1.96 3.95
C ILE A 24 -2.55 -3.09 3.00
N LEU A 25 -1.27 -3.45 2.91
CA LEU A 25 -0.81 -4.56 2.09
C LEU A 25 -1.41 -5.91 2.52
N VAL A 26 -1.62 -6.13 3.82
CA VAL A 26 -2.32 -7.34 4.30
C VAL A 26 -3.75 -7.38 3.78
N VAL A 27 -4.46 -6.25 3.85
CA VAL A 27 -5.81 -6.12 3.29
C VAL A 27 -5.80 -6.37 1.78
N ASP A 28 -4.87 -5.75 1.06
CA ASP A 28 -4.73 -5.90 -0.39
C ASP A 28 -4.47 -7.35 -0.79
N PHE A 29 -3.65 -8.07 -0.02
CA PHE A 29 -3.36 -9.48 -0.26
C PHE A 29 -4.60 -10.36 -0.05
N ILE A 30 -5.35 -10.16 1.03
CA ILE A 30 -6.61 -10.88 1.27
C ILE A 30 -7.61 -10.56 0.15
N SER A 31 -7.71 -9.29 -0.25
CA SER A 31 -8.60 -8.86 -1.33
C SER A 31 -8.21 -9.48 -2.67
N TYR A 32 -6.91 -9.60 -2.96
CA TYR A 32 -6.40 -10.28 -4.15
C TYR A 32 -6.77 -11.76 -4.14
N LEU A 33 -6.52 -12.49 -3.05
CA LEU A 33 -6.90 -13.89 -2.94
C LEU A 33 -8.41 -14.08 -3.10
N ASN A 34 -9.20 -13.22 -2.44
CA ASN A 34 -10.65 -13.26 -2.52
C ASN A 34 -11.14 -12.99 -3.96
N SER A 35 -10.62 -11.97 -4.63
CA SER A 35 -10.96 -11.66 -6.03
C SER A 35 -10.63 -12.80 -7.00
N ASN A 36 -9.51 -13.51 -6.76
CA ASN A 36 -9.18 -14.71 -7.54
C ASN A 36 -10.22 -15.82 -7.32
N ALA A 37 -10.59 -16.11 -6.06
CA ALA A 37 -11.57 -17.14 -5.73
C ALA A 37 -13.01 -16.78 -6.16
N SER A 38 -13.41 -15.52 -5.99
CA SER A 38 -14.79 -15.08 -6.12
C SER A 38 -15.16 -14.67 -7.55
N ASN A 39 -14.20 -14.16 -8.32
CA ASN A 39 -14.46 -13.58 -9.63
C ASN A 39 -13.62 -14.25 -10.73
N ARG A 40 -12.30 -14.38 -10.57
CA ARG A 40 -11.44 -14.83 -11.68
C ARG A 40 -11.53 -16.30 -11.97
N LEU A 41 -11.30 -17.16 -10.98
CA LEU A 41 -11.35 -18.61 -11.19
C LEU A 41 -12.70 -19.05 -11.80
N PRO A 42 -13.87 -18.60 -11.28
CA PRO A 42 -15.15 -18.89 -11.92
C PRO A 42 -15.25 -18.38 -13.36
N ASN A 43 -14.78 -17.16 -13.64
CA ASN A 43 -14.99 -16.51 -14.95
C ASN A 43 -13.92 -16.80 -16.00
N TYR A 44 -12.78 -17.36 -15.61
CA TYR A 44 -11.67 -17.69 -16.51
C TYR A 44 -11.77 -19.10 -17.09
N GLY A 45 -12.80 -19.86 -16.73
CA GLY A 45 -12.96 -21.23 -17.21
C GLY A 45 -12.20 -22.27 -16.38
N VAL A 46 -11.57 -21.85 -15.27
CA VAL A 46 -10.73 -22.72 -14.44
C VAL A 46 -11.61 -23.38 -13.38
N PHE A 47 -11.62 -24.72 -13.33
CA PHE A 47 -12.50 -25.51 -12.45
C PHE A 47 -14.01 -25.28 -12.69
N ASN A 48 -14.44 -25.12 -13.94
CA ASN A 48 -15.86 -24.91 -14.27
C ASN A 48 -16.81 -25.93 -13.61
N THR A 49 -16.47 -27.22 -13.64
CA THR A 49 -17.30 -28.27 -13.00
C THR A 49 -17.48 -28.05 -11.49
N PHE A 50 -16.46 -27.52 -10.82
CA PHE A 50 -16.53 -27.20 -9.38
C PHE A 50 -17.47 -26.02 -9.12
N PHE A 51 -17.29 -24.90 -9.84
CA PHE A 51 -18.13 -23.72 -9.66
C PHE A 51 -19.57 -23.95 -10.12
N GLU A 52 -19.77 -24.76 -11.15
CA GLU A 52 -21.09 -25.18 -11.61
C GLU A 52 -21.79 -26.05 -10.56
N LYS A 53 -21.06 -26.96 -9.91
CA LYS A 53 -21.60 -27.71 -8.78
C LYS A 53 -21.98 -26.80 -7.61
N LEU A 54 -21.12 -25.84 -7.25
CA LEU A 54 -21.44 -24.86 -6.19
C LEU A 54 -22.70 -24.04 -6.52
N ARG A 55 -22.90 -23.70 -7.80
CA ARG A 55 -24.10 -23.01 -8.30
C ARG A 55 -25.35 -23.87 -8.18
N ILE A 56 -25.30 -25.11 -8.69
CA ILE A 56 -26.43 -26.06 -8.69
C ILE A 56 -26.83 -26.39 -7.25
N ASP A 57 -25.86 -26.69 -6.39
CA ASP A 57 -26.06 -27.03 -4.98
C ASP A 57 -26.43 -25.80 -4.11
N GLN A 58 -26.46 -24.59 -4.70
CA GLN A 58 -26.73 -23.33 -4.02
C GLN A 58 -25.88 -23.14 -2.75
N VAL A 59 -24.58 -23.47 -2.84
CA VAL A 59 -23.68 -23.41 -1.69
C VAL A 59 -23.58 -21.98 -1.18
N ASP A 60 -23.67 -21.85 0.13
CA ASP A 60 -23.60 -20.58 0.82
C ASP A 60 -22.18 -20.02 0.84
N ILE A 61 -21.99 -18.91 0.13
CA ILE A 61 -20.71 -18.22 -0.03
C ILE A 61 -20.70 -16.84 0.65
N ARG A 62 -21.55 -16.63 1.67
CA ARG A 62 -21.67 -15.33 2.37
C ARG A 62 -20.34 -14.80 2.90
N ILE A 63 -19.47 -15.69 3.38
CA ILE A 63 -18.16 -15.33 3.92
C ILE A 63 -17.26 -14.74 2.83
N VAL A 64 -17.26 -15.32 1.63
CA VAL A 64 -16.46 -14.83 0.49
C VAL A 64 -16.91 -13.42 0.08
N ASN A 65 -18.23 -13.19 0.06
CA ASN A 65 -18.80 -11.90 -0.27
C ASN A 65 -18.53 -10.86 0.84
N PHE A 66 -18.65 -11.27 2.11
CA PHE A 66 -18.34 -10.44 3.27
C PHE A 66 -16.87 -10.01 3.29
N ILE A 67 -15.93 -10.94 3.05
CA ILE A 67 -14.50 -10.63 2.97
C ILE A 67 -14.25 -9.62 1.84
N CYS A 68 -14.85 -9.83 0.67
CA CYS A 68 -14.72 -8.92 -0.48
C CYS A 68 -15.02 -7.46 -0.13
N TYR A 69 -16.19 -7.20 0.46
CA TYR A 69 -16.57 -5.82 0.81
C TYR A 69 -15.80 -5.29 1.99
N THR A 70 -15.50 -6.13 2.99
CA THR A 70 -14.71 -5.73 4.14
C THR A 70 -13.33 -5.24 3.69
N THR A 71 -12.65 -6.01 2.82
CA THR A 71 -11.33 -5.59 2.30
C THR A 71 -11.45 -4.37 1.40
N LEU A 72 -12.48 -4.26 0.56
CA LEU A 72 -12.73 -3.08 -0.27
C LEU A 72 -12.86 -1.79 0.56
N PHE A 73 -13.70 -1.80 1.59
CA PHE A 73 -13.85 -0.64 2.48
C PHE A 73 -12.56 -0.36 3.27
N SER A 74 -11.89 -1.41 3.76
CA SER A 74 -10.60 -1.30 4.44
C SER A 74 -9.54 -0.59 3.56
N GLN A 75 -9.50 -0.92 2.25
CA GLN A 75 -8.59 -0.30 1.29
C GLN A 75 -8.86 1.20 1.15
N TYR A 76 -10.12 1.59 0.99
CA TYR A 76 -10.50 3.00 0.86
C TYR A 76 -10.12 3.82 2.10
N ILE A 77 -10.41 3.31 3.29
CA ILE A 77 -10.00 3.92 4.57
C ILE A 77 -8.47 4.02 4.66
N GLY A 78 -7.78 2.93 4.32
CA GLY A 78 -6.32 2.87 4.32
C GLY A 78 -5.68 3.91 3.40
N VAL A 79 -6.24 4.14 2.21
CA VAL A 79 -5.78 5.18 1.29
C VAL A 79 -5.92 6.58 1.89
N VAL A 80 -7.02 6.87 2.59
CA VAL A 80 -7.22 8.14 3.29
C VAL A 80 -6.17 8.36 4.38
N PHE A 81 -5.95 7.36 5.25
CA PHE A 81 -4.91 7.48 6.29
C PHE A 81 -3.51 7.60 5.70
N LEU A 82 -3.24 6.95 4.56
CA LEU A 82 -1.95 7.09 3.89
C LEU A 82 -1.75 8.49 3.31
N ALA A 83 -2.80 9.09 2.75
CA ALA A 83 -2.76 10.48 2.30
C ALA A 83 -2.56 11.44 3.48
N LEU A 84 -3.26 11.21 4.60
CA LEU A 84 -3.08 11.99 5.83
C LEU A 84 -1.67 11.85 6.40
N ASN A 85 -1.09 10.65 6.36
CA ASN A 85 0.28 10.40 6.80
C ASN A 85 1.29 11.21 5.99
N ARG A 86 1.14 11.25 4.66
CA ARG A 86 1.99 12.07 3.80
C ARG A 86 1.81 13.55 4.06
N PHE A 87 0.56 14.00 4.16
CA PHE A 87 0.25 15.40 4.44
C PHE A 87 0.88 15.87 5.75
N THR A 88 0.71 15.10 6.82
CA THR A 88 1.28 15.43 8.13
C THR A 88 2.81 15.30 8.16
N ALA A 89 3.41 14.39 7.37
CA ALA A 89 4.87 14.30 7.24
C ALA A 89 5.49 15.56 6.61
N ILE A 90 4.76 16.17 5.68
CA ILE A 90 5.18 17.39 4.97
C ILE A 90 4.86 18.63 5.81
N TYR A 91 3.62 18.76 6.30
CA TYR A 91 3.14 19.96 6.97
C TYR A 91 3.54 20.04 8.46
N LEU A 92 3.51 18.91 9.18
CA LEU A 92 3.76 18.84 10.63
C LEU A 92 5.10 18.18 10.95
N HIS A 93 6.17 18.58 10.28
CA HIS A 93 7.47 17.90 10.36
C HIS A 93 7.99 17.69 11.79
N PHE A 94 7.86 18.70 12.66
CA PHE A 94 8.34 18.64 14.05
C PHE A 94 7.48 17.80 14.99
N TYR A 95 6.18 17.67 14.68
CA TYR A 95 5.22 16.96 15.54
C TYR A 95 4.82 15.60 14.98
N TYR A 96 5.32 15.23 13.79
CA TYR A 96 4.95 14.02 13.07
C TYR A 96 5.07 12.76 13.92
N ASP A 97 6.22 12.55 14.58
CA ASP A 97 6.46 11.34 15.37
C ASP A 97 5.52 11.24 16.57
N ARG A 98 5.24 12.37 17.26
CA ARG A 98 4.31 12.39 18.39
C ARG A 98 2.87 12.17 17.91
N PHE A 99 2.48 12.80 16.81
CA PHE A 99 1.15 12.68 16.23
C PHE A 99 0.85 11.23 15.82
N TRP A 100 1.77 10.59 15.09
CA TRP A 100 1.58 9.22 14.61
C TRP A 100 1.81 8.15 15.67
N LYS A 101 2.51 8.43 16.76
CA LYS A 101 2.58 7.50 17.91
C LYS A 101 1.19 7.15 18.45
N TYR A 102 0.28 8.12 18.48
CA TYR A 102 -1.09 7.93 18.96
C TYR A 102 -2.07 7.64 17.82
N LEU A 103 -1.93 8.31 16.67
CA LEU A 103 -2.86 8.12 15.56
C LEU A 103 -2.69 6.77 14.86
N LEU A 104 -1.48 6.21 14.79
CA LEU A 104 -1.24 4.94 14.09
C LEU A 104 -2.07 3.77 14.63
N PRO A 105 -2.09 3.45 15.94
CA PRO A 105 -2.92 2.35 16.44
C PRO A 105 -4.41 2.60 16.20
N ILE A 106 -4.88 3.85 16.33
CA ILE A 106 -6.27 4.23 16.05
C ILE A 106 -6.59 4.00 14.56
N ALA A 107 -5.71 4.44 13.66
CA ALA A 107 -5.86 4.26 12.22
C ALA A 107 -5.94 2.77 11.85
N VAL A 108 -5.08 1.93 12.45
CA VAL A 108 -5.09 0.48 12.23
C VAL A 108 -6.41 -0.14 12.70
N ILE A 109 -6.90 0.24 13.88
CA ILE A 109 -8.19 -0.22 14.41
C ILE A 109 -9.32 0.18 13.46
N ILE A 110 -9.35 1.42 13.01
CA ILE A 110 -10.38 1.91 12.07
C ILE A 110 -10.29 1.16 10.74
N ILE A 111 -9.09 0.94 10.19
CA ILE A 111 -8.91 0.21 8.93
C ILE A 111 -9.50 -1.20 9.00
N TYR A 112 -9.35 -1.91 10.13
CA TYR A 112 -9.82 -3.30 10.23
C TYR A 112 -11.25 -3.44 10.76
N LEU A 113 -11.66 -2.62 11.74
CA LEU A 113 -12.93 -2.79 12.44
C LEU A 113 -14.07 -1.95 11.86
N PHE A 114 -13.80 -0.72 11.39
CA PHE A 114 -14.85 0.15 10.87
C PHE A 114 -15.57 -0.42 9.63
N PRO A 115 -14.87 -1.07 8.68
CA PRO A 115 -15.50 -1.78 7.57
C PRO A 115 -16.54 -2.83 7.96
N LEU A 116 -16.39 -3.47 9.13
CA LEU A 116 -17.29 -4.52 9.59
C LEU A 116 -18.72 -4.00 9.77
N ILE A 117 -18.89 -2.71 10.11
CA ILE A 117 -20.20 -2.08 10.26
C ILE A 117 -20.95 -2.08 8.91
N PHE A 118 -20.24 -1.76 7.83
CA PHE A 118 -20.82 -1.70 6.48
C PHE A 118 -20.97 -3.06 5.83
N SER A 119 -20.11 -4.01 6.20
CA SER A 119 -20.11 -5.34 5.60
C SER A 119 -20.97 -6.36 6.36
N TRP A 120 -21.30 -6.10 7.63
CA TRP A 120 -22.17 -6.96 8.44
C TRP A 120 -23.47 -7.39 7.74
N PRO A 121 -24.21 -6.51 7.04
CA PRO A 121 -25.42 -6.92 6.33
C PRO A 121 -25.24 -8.03 5.29
N TYR A 122 -24.02 -8.22 4.76
CA TYR A 122 -23.72 -9.31 3.83
C TYR A 122 -23.62 -10.69 4.50
N LEU A 123 -23.48 -10.76 5.83
CA LEU A 123 -23.54 -12.03 6.58
C LEU A 123 -24.98 -12.45 6.89
N CYS A 124 -25.92 -11.49 6.92
CA CYS A 124 -27.32 -11.73 7.23
C CYS A 124 -28.11 -12.32 6.06
N ASN A 125 -27.65 -12.10 4.82
CA ASN A 125 -28.33 -12.56 3.60
C ASN A 125 -27.58 -13.71 2.96
N LEU A 126 -28.28 -14.81 2.68
CA LEU A 126 -27.69 -15.97 2.00
C LEU A 126 -27.24 -15.55 0.59
N THR A 127 -25.98 -15.81 0.26
CA THR A 127 -25.41 -15.51 -1.06
C THR A 127 -24.97 -16.78 -1.76
N VAL A 128 -25.22 -16.84 -3.07
CA VAL A 128 -24.93 -17.99 -3.93
C VAL A 128 -24.29 -17.53 -5.22
N TYR A 129 -23.65 -18.45 -5.94
CA TYR A 129 -23.27 -18.21 -7.33
C TYR A 129 -24.53 -18.21 -8.21
N ARG A 130 -24.60 -17.25 -9.13
CA ARG A 130 -25.59 -17.22 -10.22
C ARG A 130 -24.89 -16.99 -11.55
N LEU A 131 -25.52 -17.46 -12.62
CA LEU A 131 -25.11 -17.06 -13.96
C LEU A 131 -25.41 -15.57 -14.12
N LEU A 132 -24.43 -14.85 -14.66
CA LEU A 132 -24.49 -13.41 -14.87
C LEU A 132 -25.32 -13.07 -16.13
N TRP A 133 -25.48 -14.03 -17.07
CA TRP A 133 -26.16 -13.87 -18.36
C TRP A 133 -27.11 -15.06 -18.60
N ASP A 134 -28.43 -14.80 -18.62
CA ASP A 134 -29.48 -15.83 -18.52
C ASP A 134 -29.93 -16.43 -19.86
N ASP A 135 -29.53 -15.86 -21.01
CA ASP A 135 -30.24 -16.20 -22.25
C ASP A 135 -29.63 -17.37 -23.04
N ASN A 136 -28.32 -17.68 -22.94
CA ASN A 136 -27.65 -18.68 -23.79
C ASN A 136 -26.61 -19.58 -23.08
N GLY A 137 -26.48 -19.56 -21.75
CA GLY A 137 -25.53 -20.42 -21.03
C GLY A 137 -24.03 -20.08 -21.18
N GLU A 138 -23.68 -19.08 -22.00
CA GLU A 138 -22.30 -18.55 -22.12
C GLU A 138 -21.91 -17.57 -20.99
N GLY A 139 -22.67 -17.62 -19.89
CA GLY A 139 -22.62 -16.79 -18.70
C GLY A 139 -21.38 -16.98 -17.82
N GLY A 140 -20.68 -15.89 -17.47
CA GLY A 140 -19.81 -15.88 -16.30
C GLY A 140 -20.62 -16.06 -15.00
N TYR A 141 -19.94 -16.32 -13.88
CA TYR A 141 -20.53 -16.42 -12.56
C TYR A 141 -20.49 -15.06 -11.84
N ASN A 142 -21.59 -14.73 -11.16
CA ASN A 142 -21.68 -13.63 -10.20
C ASN A 142 -22.01 -14.16 -8.80
N ILE A 143 -21.63 -13.42 -7.78
CA ILE A 143 -22.10 -13.64 -6.41
C ILE A 143 -23.25 -12.69 -6.14
N THR A 144 -24.43 -13.25 -5.90
CA THR A 144 -25.64 -12.48 -5.57
C THR A 144 -26.32 -13.04 -4.33
N THR A 145 -27.15 -12.23 -3.68
CA THR A 145 -28.05 -12.76 -2.65
C THR A 145 -29.07 -13.70 -3.30
N LYS A 146 -29.55 -14.70 -2.56
CA LYS A 146 -30.57 -15.65 -3.03
C LYS A 146 -31.87 -14.95 -3.42
N GLU A 147 -32.20 -13.87 -2.74
CA GLU A 147 -33.41 -13.07 -3.03
C GLU A 147 -33.16 -12.01 -4.12
N ASN A 148 -31.93 -11.93 -4.67
CA ASN A 148 -31.45 -10.88 -5.58
C ASN A 148 -31.60 -9.43 -5.07
N ASN A 149 -32.10 -9.27 -3.84
CA ASN A 149 -32.16 -8.03 -3.09
C ASN A 149 -31.30 -8.18 -1.84
N CYS A 150 -30.53 -7.15 -1.52
CA CYS A 150 -29.95 -7.00 -0.19
C CYS A 150 -30.86 -6.04 0.55
N VAL A 151 -31.73 -6.57 1.43
CA VAL A 151 -32.84 -5.83 2.07
C VAL A 151 -32.36 -4.55 2.80
N PHE A 152 -31.11 -4.53 3.25
CA PHE A 152 -30.61 -3.48 4.12
C PHE A 152 -29.92 -2.31 3.39
N TYR A 153 -29.39 -2.50 2.16
CA TYR A 153 -28.66 -1.44 1.44
C TYR A 153 -28.62 -1.63 -0.08
N ASN A 154 -28.81 -0.54 -0.83
CA ASN A 154 -28.40 -0.50 -2.25
C ASN A 154 -26.86 -0.52 -2.33
N LYS A 155 -26.32 -1.72 -2.52
CA LYS A 155 -24.88 -2.00 -2.58
C LYS A 155 -24.12 -1.02 -3.50
N SER A 156 -24.70 -0.68 -4.65
CA SER A 156 -24.07 0.23 -5.61
C SER A 156 -23.91 1.64 -5.03
N VAL A 157 -24.95 2.16 -4.36
CA VAL A 157 -24.94 3.50 -3.78
C VAL A 157 -23.93 3.60 -2.65
N VAL A 158 -23.92 2.66 -1.70
CA VAL A 158 -23.00 2.69 -0.56
C VAL A 158 -21.54 2.64 -1.02
N ILE A 159 -21.21 1.72 -1.93
CA ILE A 159 -19.85 1.60 -2.46
C ILE A 159 -19.45 2.86 -3.21
N THR A 160 -20.35 3.42 -4.03
CA THR A 160 -20.07 4.62 -4.82
C THR A 160 -19.82 5.82 -3.92
N VAL A 161 -20.68 6.07 -2.93
CA VAL A 161 -20.54 7.18 -1.98
C VAL A 161 -19.25 7.03 -1.17
N PHE A 162 -18.97 5.83 -0.66
CA PHE A 162 -17.77 5.59 0.15
C PHE A 162 -16.47 5.72 -0.65
N SER A 163 -16.45 5.15 -1.86
CA SER A 163 -15.32 5.25 -2.79
C SER A 163 -15.06 6.69 -3.21
N PHE A 164 -16.11 7.43 -3.58
CA PHE A 164 -16.03 8.84 -3.98
C PHE A 164 -15.57 9.73 -2.82
N GLY A 165 -16.14 9.56 -1.63
CA GLY A 165 -15.75 10.32 -0.44
C GLY A 165 -14.29 10.09 -0.07
N SER A 166 -13.86 8.82 -0.01
CA SER A 166 -12.49 8.46 0.33
C SER A 166 -11.48 8.97 -0.69
N SER A 167 -11.80 8.83 -1.98
CA SER A 167 -10.95 9.32 -3.07
C SER A 167 -10.85 10.84 -3.08
N SER A 168 -11.95 11.55 -2.81
CA SER A 168 -11.98 13.01 -2.74
C SER A 168 -11.14 13.55 -1.58
N ILE A 169 -11.27 12.97 -0.38
CA ILE A 169 -10.46 13.36 0.79
C ILE A 169 -8.98 13.10 0.50
N SER A 170 -8.65 11.92 -0.04
CA SER A 170 -7.28 11.58 -0.42
C SER A 170 -6.72 12.56 -1.46
N PHE A 171 -7.51 12.91 -2.47
CA PHE A 171 -7.12 13.90 -3.48
C PHE A 171 -6.82 15.26 -2.85
N LEU A 172 -7.70 15.78 -2.00
CA LEU A 172 -7.52 17.07 -1.32
C LEU A 172 -6.25 17.09 -0.47
N LEU A 173 -6.00 16.04 0.33
CA LEU A 173 -4.79 15.95 1.17
C LEU A 173 -3.51 15.87 0.35
N ASN A 174 -3.51 15.07 -0.72
CA ASN A 174 -2.35 14.96 -1.60
C ASN A 174 -2.12 16.26 -2.40
N PHE A 175 -3.19 16.93 -2.85
CA PHE A 175 -3.10 18.23 -3.52
C PHE A 175 -2.56 19.31 -2.58
N ALA A 176 -3.07 19.38 -1.34
CA ALA A 176 -2.55 20.30 -0.32
C ALA A 176 -1.07 20.05 -0.02
N SER A 177 -0.67 18.78 0.06
CA SER A 177 0.73 18.37 0.23
C SER A 177 1.62 18.86 -0.92
N LEU A 178 1.15 18.68 -2.17
CA LEU A 178 1.85 19.14 -3.36
C LEU A 178 1.93 20.67 -3.42
N ALA A 179 0.82 21.37 -3.17
CA ALA A 179 0.77 22.82 -3.19
C ALA A 179 1.74 23.43 -2.16
N TYR A 180 1.83 22.83 -0.97
CA TYR A 180 2.81 23.23 0.04
C TYR A 180 4.25 23.01 -0.43
N LEU A 181 4.58 21.83 -0.97
CA LEU A 181 5.91 21.53 -1.50
C LEU A 181 6.32 22.47 -2.63
N VAL A 182 5.38 22.77 -3.55
CA VAL A 182 5.62 23.70 -4.66
C VAL A 182 5.82 25.13 -4.15
N LYS A 183 5.07 25.56 -3.13
CA LYS A 183 5.24 26.88 -2.50
C LYS A 183 6.60 27.01 -1.79
N GLU A 184 7.02 25.99 -1.06
CA GLU A 184 8.25 26.03 -0.26
C GLU A 184 9.52 25.92 -1.12
N LYS A 185 9.54 24.99 -2.08
CA LYS A 185 10.76 24.64 -2.83
C LYS A 185 10.74 25.09 -4.29
N GLY A 186 9.57 25.40 -4.84
CA GLY A 186 9.39 25.63 -6.28
C GLY A 186 9.27 24.31 -7.07
N PHE A 187 8.43 24.31 -8.11
CA PHE A 187 8.14 23.11 -8.92
C PHE A 187 9.39 22.52 -9.59
N LEU A 188 10.24 23.36 -10.18
CA LEU A 188 11.47 22.95 -10.86
C LEU A 188 12.52 22.37 -9.91
N ALA A 189 12.57 22.84 -8.65
CA ALA A 189 13.55 22.35 -7.68
C ALA A 189 13.28 20.91 -7.23
N LEU A 190 12.02 20.47 -7.24
CA LEU A 190 11.63 19.09 -6.91
C LEU A 190 12.16 18.06 -7.92
N PHE A 191 12.38 18.48 -9.17
CA PHE A 191 12.88 17.63 -10.26
C PHE A 191 14.36 17.86 -10.60
N ARG A 192 14.96 18.95 -10.09
CA ARG A 192 16.38 19.24 -10.33
C ARG A 192 17.26 18.20 -9.63
N ASN A 193 18.25 17.68 -10.35
CA ASN A 193 19.16 16.69 -9.82
C ASN A 193 20.21 17.39 -8.92
N PRO A 194 20.23 17.15 -7.60
CA PRO A 194 21.09 17.89 -6.67
C PRO A 194 22.59 17.66 -6.91
N LYS A 195 22.95 16.65 -7.73
CA LYS A 195 24.33 16.35 -8.08
C LYS A 195 24.99 17.34 -9.04
N LYS A 196 24.23 18.18 -9.74
CA LYS A 196 24.78 18.94 -10.88
C LYS A 196 25.21 20.38 -10.56
N ASP A 197 24.76 20.98 -9.45
CA ASP A 197 24.80 22.45 -9.32
C ASP A 197 25.20 23.07 -7.97
N SER A 198 25.74 22.33 -6.99
CA SER A 198 26.09 22.96 -5.69
C SER A 198 27.57 22.92 -5.35
N LYS A 199 28.20 24.10 -5.25
CA LYS A 199 29.50 24.35 -4.60
C LYS A 199 29.44 24.12 -3.08
N ASN A 200 28.25 24.03 -2.48
CA ASN A 200 28.03 23.67 -1.08
C ASN A 200 27.34 22.30 -1.03
N THR A 201 28.08 21.24 -0.73
CA THR A 201 27.53 19.88 -0.63
C THR A 201 26.31 19.86 0.31
N PRO A 202 25.07 19.68 -0.19
CA PRO A 202 23.92 19.56 0.68
C PRO A 202 24.11 18.32 1.56
N SER A 203 23.66 18.41 2.81
CA SER A 203 23.82 17.31 3.75
C SER A 203 23.16 16.04 3.18
N THR A 204 23.75 14.87 3.43
CA THR A 204 23.19 13.58 2.96
C THR A 204 21.74 13.38 3.41
N TYR A 205 21.37 13.99 4.54
CA TYR A 205 20.01 14.01 5.07
C TYR A 205 19.03 14.74 4.14
N GLU A 206 19.35 15.96 3.68
CA GLU A 206 18.47 16.75 2.80
C GLU A 206 18.25 16.11 1.43
N ILE A 207 19.29 15.49 0.88
CA ILE A 207 19.20 14.74 -0.38
C ILE A 207 18.24 13.56 -0.23
N ASN A 208 18.36 12.80 0.87
CA ASN A 208 17.48 11.66 1.15
C ASN A 208 16.04 12.09 1.42
N LYS A 209 15.83 13.21 2.14
CA LYS A 209 14.52 13.79 2.40
C LYS A 209 13.81 14.19 1.09
N THR A 210 14.49 14.96 0.23
CA THR A 210 13.94 15.43 -1.05
C THR A 210 13.63 14.25 -1.99
N LYS A 211 14.48 13.22 -2.01
CA LYS A 211 14.24 11.98 -2.76
C LYS A 211 13.00 11.24 -2.25
N SER A 212 12.82 11.17 -0.93
CA SER A 212 11.65 10.53 -0.30
C SER A 212 10.36 11.28 -0.65
N GLU A 213 10.35 12.61 -0.50
CA GLU A 213 9.21 13.47 -0.84
C GLU A 213 8.81 13.32 -2.31
N ARG A 214 9.77 13.34 -3.24
CA ARG A 214 9.52 13.12 -4.68
C ARG A 214 8.92 11.74 -4.96
N ASN A 215 9.43 10.69 -4.32
CA ASN A 215 8.90 9.35 -4.51
C ASN A 215 7.48 9.22 -3.94
N MET A 216 7.19 9.87 -2.81
CA MET A 216 5.83 9.95 -2.24
C MET A 216 4.88 10.70 -3.16
N LEU A 217 5.34 11.79 -3.79
CA LEU A 217 4.56 12.55 -4.77
C LEU A 217 4.22 11.71 -6.01
N LEU A 218 5.23 11.12 -6.66
CA LEU A 218 5.03 10.28 -7.84
C LEU A 218 4.06 9.14 -7.55
N CYS A 219 4.21 8.53 -6.37
CA CYS A 219 3.31 7.50 -5.92
C CYS A 219 1.86 7.98 -5.78
N SER A 220 1.63 9.18 -5.26
CA SER A 220 0.28 9.77 -5.19
C SER A 220 -0.32 9.96 -6.59
N ILE A 221 0.47 10.45 -7.53
CA ILE A 221 0.04 10.68 -8.92
C ILE A 221 -0.34 9.35 -9.58
N PHE A 222 0.50 8.32 -9.46
CA PHE A 222 0.20 6.99 -10.01
C PHE A 222 -1.03 6.36 -9.37
N SER A 223 -1.18 6.48 -8.05
CA SER A 223 -2.37 5.94 -7.34
C SER A 223 -3.65 6.61 -7.83
N PHE A 224 -3.62 7.93 -8.04
CA PHE A 224 -4.74 8.68 -8.60
C PHE A 224 -5.05 8.25 -10.04
N PHE A 225 -4.03 8.15 -10.89
CA PHE A 225 -4.20 7.77 -12.30
C PHE A 225 -4.79 6.35 -12.45
N PHE A 226 -4.28 5.37 -11.70
CA PHE A 226 -4.84 4.02 -11.73
C PHE A 226 -6.25 3.95 -11.14
N GLY A 227 -6.53 4.71 -10.07
CA GLY A 227 -7.88 4.84 -9.53
C GLY A 227 -8.88 5.43 -10.52
N LEU A 228 -8.46 6.45 -11.28
CA LEU A 228 -9.26 7.08 -12.32
C LEU A 228 -9.52 6.10 -13.48
N LEU A 229 -8.49 5.39 -13.97
CA LEU A 229 -8.64 4.36 -14.99
C LEU A 229 -9.62 3.27 -14.56
N PHE A 230 -9.48 2.77 -13.32
CA PHE A 230 -10.40 1.80 -12.76
C PHE A 230 -11.84 2.32 -12.74
N GLY A 231 -12.05 3.58 -12.34
CA GLY A 231 -13.36 4.24 -12.36
C GLY A 231 -13.97 4.32 -13.76
N ILE A 232 -13.19 4.73 -14.77
CA ILE A 232 -13.63 4.79 -16.17
C ILE A 232 -14.03 3.39 -16.67
N CYS A 233 -13.17 2.39 -16.45
CA CYS A 233 -13.47 1.02 -16.87
C CYS A 233 -14.74 0.49 -16.17
N SER A 234 -14.94 0.79 -14.88
CA SER A 234 -16.17 0.38 -14.18
C SER A 234 -17.42 0.99 -14.81
N GLN A 235 -17.39 2.26 -15.23
CA GLN A 235 -18.52 2.89 -15.91
C GLN A 235 -18.76 2.32 -17.31
N LEU A 236 -17.69 2.03 -18.05
CA LEU A 236 -17.78 1.34 -19.34
C LEU A 236 -18.43 -0.03 -19.21
N SER A 237 -18.14 -0.79 -18.14
CA SER A 237 -18.81 -2.06 -17.88
C SER A 237 -20.33 -1.87 -17.71
N THR A 238 -20.76 -0.88 -16.93
CA THR A 238 -22.20 -0.57 -16.78
C THR A 238 -22.83 -0.23 -18.14
N HIS A 239 -22.16 0.58 -18.95
CA HIS A 239 -22.65 0.97 -20.27
C HIS A 239 -22.74 -0.23 -21.24
N PHE A 240 -21.72 -1.09 -21.30
CA PHE A 240 -21.74 -2.29 -22.13
C PHE A 240 -22.80 -3.30 -21.69
N ALA A 241 -23.05 -3.41 -20.39
CA ALA A 241 -24.14 -4.23 -19.86
C ALA A 241 -25.52 -3.69 -20.28
N GLN A 242 -25.73 -2.38 -20.20
CA GLN A 242 -26.99 -1.73 -20.63
C GLN A 242 -27.24 -1.86 -22.13
N THR A 243 -26.18 -1.76 -22.94
CA THR A 243 -26.25 -1.88 -24.41
C THR A 243 -26.19 -3.33 -24.91
N LYS A 244 -26.12 -4.32 -24.00
CA LYS A 244 -25.97 -5.75 -24.30
C LYS A 244 -24.77 -6.08 -25.21
N ASN A 245 -23.71 -5.27 -25.19
CA ASN A 245 -22.48 -5.52 -25.95
C ASN A 245 -21.53 -6.43 -25.15
N TRP A 246 -21.83 -7.73 -25.15
CA TRP A 246 -21.19 -8.72 -24.29
C TRP A 246 -19.70 -8.95 -24.57
N GLN A 247 -19.27 -8.87 -25.83
CA GLN A 247 -17.87 -9.03 -26.18
C GLN A 247 -17.02 -7.88 -25.60
N SER A 248 -17.47 -6.64 -25.76
CA SER A 248 -16.81 -5.46 -25.20
C SER A 248 -16.84 -5.48 -23.67
N PHE A 249 -17.98 -5.90 -23.09
CA PHE A 249 -18.10 -6.09 -21.63
C PHE A 249 -17.06 -7.08 -21.10
N ARG A 250 -16.90 -8.25 -21.73
CA ARG A 250 -15.96 -9.29 -21.30
C ARG A 250 -14.51 -8.83 -21.37
N ILE A 251 -14.12 -8.19 -22.48
CA ILE A 251 -12.79 -7.60 -22.64
C ILE A 251 -12.56 -6.57 -21.53
N ASN A 252 -13.53 -5.70 -21.27
CA ASN A 252 -13.42 -4.68 -20.23
C ASN A 252 -13.30 -5.31 -18.83
N CYS A 253 -14.01 -6.39 -18.52
CA CYS A 253 -13.86 -7.11 -17.25
C CYS A 253 -12.47 -7.73 -17.07
N MET A 254 -11.85 -8.25 -18.14
CA MET A 254 -10.47 -8.73 -18.09
C MET A 254 -9.49 -7.58 -17.85
N VAL A 255 -9.67 -6.46 -18.55
CA VAL A 255 -8.86 -5.24 -18.39
C VAL A 255 -8.98 -4.66 -16.98
N ILE A 256 -10.20 -4.57 -16.43
CA ILE A 256 -10.46 -4.17 -15.04
C ILE A 256 -9.71 -5.06 -14.07
N SER A 257 -9.64 -6.37 -14.33
CA SER A 257 -8.93 -7.30 -13.46
C SER A 257 -7.43 -7.02 -13.43
N VAL A 258 -6.83 -6.68 -14.58
CA VAL A 258 -5.41 -6.26 -14.64
C VAL A 258 -5.19 -4.94 -13.90
N PHE A 259 -6.05 -3.94 -14.10
CA PHE A 259 -5.95 -2.68 -13.35
C PHE A 259 -6.19 -2.86 -11.86
N TYR A 260 -7.05 -3.79 -11.48
CA TYR A 260 -7.28 -4.15 -10.09
C TYR A 260 -6.01 -4.76 -9.47
N ASP A 261 -5.27 -5.60 -10.19
CA ASP A 261 -3.97 -6.11 -9.72
C ASP A 261 -2.92 -5.01 -9.62
N LEU A 262 -2.90 -4.11 -10.61
CA LEU A 262 -2.07 -2.91 -10.57
C LEU A 262 -2.43 -1.99 -9.39
N THR A 263 -3.65 -2.05 -8.89
CA THR A 263 -4.06 -1.20 -7.78
C THR A 263 -3.86 -1.90 -6.44
N SER A 264 -4.22 -3.19 -6.33
CA SER A 264 -4.10 -3.98 -5.10
C SER A 264 -2.64 -4.27 -4.75
N LEU A 265 -1.80 -4.59 -5.73
CA LEU A 265 -0.38 -4.80 -5.51
C LEU A 265 0.42 -3.48 -5.52
N SER A 266 -0.25 -2.33 -5.66
CA SER A 266 0.39 -1.02 -5.70
C SER A 266 1.34 -0.78 -4.53
N LYS A 267 0.93 -1.17 -3.32
CA LYS A 267 1.73 -0.99 -2.11
C LYS A 267 3.02 -1.79 -2.16
N CYS A 268 3.01 -2.99 -2.74
CA CYS A 268 4.20 -3.83 -2.89
C CYS A 268 5.28 -3.14 -3.72
N TRP A 269 4.97 -2.70 -4.94
CA TRP A 269 5.98 -2.00 -5.75
C TRP A 269 6.26 -0.60 -5.25
N MET A 270 5.29 0.09 -4.64
CA MET A 270 5.57 1.37 -3.99
C MET A 270 6.62 1.23 -2.89
N LEU A 271 6.49 0.22 -2.04
CA LEU A 271 7.47 -0.09 -1.00
C LEU A 271 8.82 -0.46 -1.61
N PHE A 272 8.81 -1.23 -2.69
CA PHE A 272 10.02 -1.59 -3.43
C PHE A 272 10.71 -0.38 -4.10
N VAL A 273 9.96 0.56 -4.67
CA VAL A 273 10.49 1.76 -5.32
C VAL A 273 10.99 2.77 -4.30
N THR A 274 10.27 2.96 -3.20
CA THR A 274 10.58 3.95 -2.17
C THR A 274 11.72 3.51 -1.25
N SER A 275 11.75 2.25 -0.82
CA SER A 275 12.70 1.77 0.18
C SER A 275 13.91 1.09 -0.44
N GLU A 276 15.08 1.72 -0.31
CA GLU A 276 16.34 1.09 -0.73
C GLU A 276 16.69 -0.13 0.13
N THR A 277 16.33 -0.11 1.41
CA THR A 277 16.50 -1.23 2.34
C THR A 277 15.72 -2.45 1.87
N ILE A 278 14.45 -2.29 1.50
CA ILE A 278 13.63 -3.39 0.96
C ILE A 278 14.27 -3.95 -0.31
N ARG A 279 14.72 -3.10 -1.25
CA ARG A 279 15.39 -3.59 -2.47
C ARG A 279 16.66 -4.38 -2.17
N ARG A 280 17.48 -3.92 -1.23
CA ARG A 280 18.72 -4.62 -0.85
C ARG A 280 18.42 -5.97 -0.19
N GLU A 281 17.42 -6.03 0.68
CA GLU A 281 17.02 -7.29 1.33
C GLU A 281 16.39 -8.27 0.34
N VAL A 282 15.51 -7.80 -0.56
CA VAL A 282 14.96 -8.64 -1.65
C VAL A 282 16.08 -9.15 -2.55
N LYS A 283 17.04 -8.30 -2.93
CA LYS A 283 18.22 -8.74 -3.68
C LYS A 283 19.06 -9.77 -2.92
N ARG A 284 19.22 -9.62 -1.60
CA ARG A 284 19.92 -10.60 -0.77
C ARG A 284 19.19 -11.95 -0.74
N ILE A 285 17.86 -11.93 -0.59
CA ILE A 285 17.04 -13.16 -0.52
C ILE A 285 17.03 -13.87 -1.88
N ILE A 286 16.82 -13.14 -2.97
CA ILE A 286 16.67 -13.73 -4.32
C ILE A 286 18.02 -14.13 -4.91
N PHE A 287 19.04 -13.26 -4.80
CA PHE A 287 20.33 -13.48 -5.47
C PHE A 287 21.43 -13.96 -4.53
N GLY A 288 21.17 -14.15 -3.23
CA GLY A 288 22.18 -14.58 -2.25
C GLY A 288 23.32 -13.57 -2.02
N ILE A 289 23.25 -12.36 -2.59
CA ILE A 289 24.33 -11.37 -2.53
C ILE A 289 24.35 -10.76 -1.13
N SER A 290 25.16 -11.33 -0.24
CA SER A 290 25.49 -10.73 1.05
C SER A 290 26.22 -9.39 0.82
N PRO A 291 25.71 -8.26 1.33
CA PRO A 291 26.43 -7.01 1.19
C PRO A 291 27.72 -7.07 2.03
N LYS A 292 28.87 -6.90 1.38
CA LYS A 292 30.23 -6.83 1.97
C LYS A 292 30.41 -5.68 2.99
N THR A 293 29.35 -5.02 3.46
CA THR A 293 29.40 -3.87 4.36
C THR A 293 29.78 -4.20 5.80
N GLN A 294 29.72 -5.45 6.25
CA GLN A 294 30.16 -5.80 7.61
C GLN A 294 31.69 -5.81 7.79
N ILE A 295 32.48 -5.97 6.72
CA ILE A 295 33.95 -6.01 6.83
C ILE A 295 34.54 -4.61 7.09
N LYS A 296 33.90 -3.53 6.62
CA LYS A 296 34.39 -2.16 6.85
C LYS A 296 34.20 -1.67 8.28
N LEU A 297 33.12 -2.06 8.97
CA LEU A 297 32.83 -1.57 10.33
C LEU A 297 33.70 -2.27 11.39
N ILE A 298 34.08 -3.53 11.15
CA ILE A 298 35.06 -4.25 11.98
C ILE A 298 36.45 -3.64 11.81
N ASN A 299 36.86 -3.29 10.58
CA ASN A 299 38.14 -2.63 10.35
C ASN A 299 38.21 -1.20 10.93
N VAL A 300 37.11 -0.44 10.97
CA VAL A 300 37.11 0.88 11.63
C VAL A 300 37.17 0.76 13.15
N LYS A 301 36.49 -0.21 13.76
CA LYS A 301 36.60 -0.48 15.21
C LYS A 301 37.98 -1.03 15.59
N ALA A 302 38.56 -1.93 14.80
CA ALA A 302 39.91 -2.45 15.00
C ALA A 302 40.95 -1.34 14.86
N LYS A 303 40.83 -0.48 13.83
CA LYS A 303 41.72 0.66 13.61
C LYS A 303 41.58 1.71 14.70
N ALA A 304 40.36 2.03 15.15
CA ALA A 304 40.12 2.95 16.27
C ALA A 304 40.63 2.40 17.62
N SER A 305 40.54 1.09 17.86
CA SER A 305 41.10 0.47 19.06
C SER A 305 42.63 0.48 19.07
N ASN A 306 43.27 0.35 17.90
CA ASN A 306 44.72 0.45 17.76
C ASN A 306 45.22 1.89 17.90
N THR A 307 44.47 2.91 17.42
CA THR A 307 44.86 4.31 17.60
C THR A 307 44.65 4.80 19.04
N MET A 308 43.66 4.28 19.78
CA MET A 308 43.49 4.62 21.21
C MET A 308 44.55 3.98 22.12
N ASN A 309 45.08 2.81 21.76
CA ASN A 309 46.15 2.16 22.54
C ASN A 309 47.52 2.82 22.36
N PHE A 310 47.76 3.53 21.25
CA PHE A 310 49.04 4.23 21.04
C PHE A 310 49.13 5.58 21.78
N ARG A 311 47.99 6.22 22.11
CA ARG A 311 47.98 7.54 22.77
C ARG A 311 47.99 7.48 24.30
N ARG A 312 47.88 6.29 24.90
CA ARG A 312 47.88 6.09 26.36
C ARG A 312 49.25 5.70 26.96
N ARG A 313 50.31 5.63 26.14
CA ARG A 313 51.64 5.18 26.59
C ARG A 313 52.74 6.25 26.64
N SER A 314 52.42 7.54 26.48
CA SER A 314 53.46 8.59 26.44
C SER A 314 53.24 9.80 27.36
N VAL A 315 52.40 9.71 28.39
CA VAL A 315 52.28 10.80 29.39
C VAL A 315 52.06 10.24 30.80
N VAL A 316 53.14 9.82 31.46
CA VAL A 316 53.32 9.61 32.92
C VAL A 316 54.85 9.61 33.12
N VAL A 317 55.56 10.40 33.93
CA VAL A 317 55.31 11.44 34.93
C VAL A 317 56.63 12.22 35.10
N GLU A 318 56.54 13.54 35.20
CA GLU A 318 57.62 14.42 35.69
C GLU A 318 57.67 14.40 37.23
N ASN A 319 58.89 14.26 37.75
CA ASN A 319 59.47 14.89 38.94
C ASN A 319 58.68 14.96 40.28
N CYS A 320 59.24 14.27 41.28
CA CYS A 320 59.52 14.84 42.61
C CYS A 320 60.57 13.99 43.35
N LYS A 321 61.77 14.53 43.53
CA LYS A 321 62.64 14.16 44.66
C LYS A 321 63.24 15.43 45.25
N SER A 322 62.72 15.76 46.42
CA SER A 322 63.34 16.60 47.44
C SER A 322 64.35 15.75 48.24
N SER A 323 65.53 16.30 48.50
CA SER A 323 66.28 16.05 49.73
C SER A 323 67.47 16.99 49.84
N LEU A 324 67.42 17.80 50.90
CA LEU A 324 68.48 18.49 51.64
C LEU A 324 69.15 19.71 50.99
#